data_AF-A0A5A7PPS3-F1
#
_entry.id   AF-A0A5A7PPS3-F1
#
_cell.length_a   1.000
_cell.length_b   1.000
_cell.length_c   1.000
_cell.angle_alpha   90.00
_cell.angle_beta   90.00
_cell.angle_gamma   90.00
#
_symmetry.space_group_name_H-M   'P 1'
#
loop_
_entity.id
_entity.type
_entity.pdbx_description
1 polymer ?
#
loop_
_entity_poly.entity_id
_entity_poly.type
_entity_poly.pdbx_seq_one_letter_code
_entity_poly.pdbx_strand_id
1 'polypeptide(L)'
;MVLSTSSSSTTSFSTYSTAITRVSASPSTSRIACSLKFLGARKRSWCSCLAFCSSKLQGLTEAIDERNRSSGSTAAAAAAVEATTSTSHGRDEISAPRTFLDARTEQGFLFAFNNGGAIISPVISYLLLGIQKEAEAGRLPINVAQGMEELYHNYRNAVLHSGHPKAHEIFFANMAAALDRIFMDVLDPFQFSPYHKAIRQPFDYYMFGQKYIGPLLDIRNSFVGNISLFNEMEKKLQQGENVILISNHQTEADPAIISLLLESSNPFIAENMICVAGDRVVTDPLCKPFSMGRNLLCVYSKKHMNDDPKLIDKKKRANTKSLKEMAILLRGGSKLIWIAPSGGRDRPDPVTKEWYPAPFDASSVDNMRRLAEHAGIPGHIYPLAILCHDVMPPPAQVEKEIGEKRVISFHGVGLSVAPKISFQEVTATLEDPDEAKLAYTQALFSSVSEQYNVLKSAIHGKQGLKASTPTISLSQPRE
;
A
#
# COMPACT_ATOMS: atom_id res chain seq x y z
N MET A 1 -3.56 -69.39 -20.41
CA MET A 1 -2.67 -69.27 -19.23
C MET A 1 -3.52 -68.67 -18.11
N VAL A 2 -3.94 -69.52 -17.16
CA VAL A 2 -4.55 -69.28 -15.81
C VAL A 2 -5.87 -68.44 -15.77
N LEU A 3 -7.09 -69.02 -15.83
CA LEU A 3 -7.94 -69.72 -14.80
C LEU A 3 -8.21 -68.88 -13.53
N SER A 4 -9.40 -68.29 -13.31
CA SER A 4 -10.71 -68.83 -12.85
C SER A 4 -10.82 -69.19 -11.35
N THR A 5 -11.70 -68.42 -10.67
CA THR A 5 -12.56 -68.64 -9.49
C THR A 5 -12.57 -69.97 -8.71
N SER A 6 -12.57 -69.86 -7.37
CA SER A 6 -13.37 -70.59 -6.33
C SER A 6 -12.64 -70.38 -4.97
N SER A 7 -13.19 -70.37 -3.75
CA SER A 7 -14.47 -70.71 -3.15
C SER A 7 -14.45 -70.23 -1.68
N SER A 8 -15.64 -70.02 -1.12
CA SER A 8 -15.94 -69.69 0.28
C SER A 8 -15.57 -70.80 1.28
N SER A 9 -15.15 -70.43 2.49
CA SER A 9 -15.41 -71.20 3.72
C SER A 9 -15.43 -70.30 4.96
N THR A 10 -16.50 -70.46 5.72
CA THR A 10 -16.87 -69.86 7.00
C THR A 10 -16.07 -70.43 8.18
N THR A 11 -15.64 -69.58 9.11
CA THR A 11 -15.57 -69.90 10.56
C THR A 11 -15.65 -68.62 11.41
N SER A 12 -16.17 -68.84 12.61
CA SER A 12 -16.87 -67.92 13.50
C SER A 12 -16.02 -67.34 14.65
N PHE A 13 -16.43 -66.15 15.11
CA PHE A 13 -16.37 -65.57 16.47
C PHE A 13 -15.06 -65.63 17.29
N SER A 14 -14.52 -64.45 17.63
CA SER A 14 -14.47 -64.02 19.05
C SER A 14 -14.26 -62.51 19.18
N THR A 15 -15.15 -61.89 19.94
CA THR A 15 -15.11 -60.53 20.46
C THR A 15 -14.14 -60.44 21.64
N TYR A 16 -13.30 -59.41 21.69
CA TYR A 16 -12.79 -58.87 22.94
C TYR A 16 -13.01 -57.36 22.98
N SER A 17 -14.00 -56.97 23.79
CA SER A 17 -14.15 -55.66 24.37
C SER A 17 -13.08 -55.47 25.46
N THR A 18 -12.47 -54.30 25.51
CA THR A 18 -11.99 -53.71 26.77
C THR A 18 -12.60 -52.32 26.91
N ALA A 19 -13.60 -52.28 27.80
CA ALA A 19 -14.15 -51.05 28.37
C ALA A 19 -13.26 -50.59 29.52
N ILE A 20 -12.98 -49.29 29.62
CA ILE A 20 -12.73 -48.61 30.90
C ILE A 20 -13.45 -47.26 30.89
N THR A 21 -14.64 -47.31 31.51
CA THR A 21 -15.31 -46.35 32.40
C THR A 21 -14.97 -44.85 32.40
N ARG A 22 -16.04 -44.06 32.13
CA ARG A 22 -16.30 -42.70 32.66
C ARG A 22 -16.21 -42.67 34.19
N VAL A 23 -15.69 -41.57 34.77
CA VAL A 23 -16.33 -40.83 35.89
C VAL A 23 -15.89 -39.36 35.85
N SER A 24 -16.88 -38.48 35.96
CA SER A 24 -16.91 -37.03 36.15
C SER A 24 -16.51 -36.56 37.55
N ALA A 25 -15.93 -35.36 37.68
CA ALA A 25 -16.26 -34.37 38.73
C ALA A 25 -15.40 -33.10 38.63
N SER A 26 -16.05 -31.94 38.61
CA SER A 26 -15.50 -30.69 39.16
C SER A 26 -15.46 -30.78 40.69
N PRO A 27 -14.54 -30.06 41.37
CA PRO A 27 -15.04 -29.02 42.26
C PRO A 27 -14.18 -27.75 42.30
N SER A 28 -14.83 -26.76 42.90
CA SER A 28 -14.51 -25.36 43.13
C SER A 28 -13.34 -25.04 44.07
N THR A 29 -12.81 -23.83 43.87
CA THR A 29 -12.25 -22.87 44.85
C THR A 29 -11.03 -23.26 45.70
N SER A 30 -9.95 -22.48 45.55
CA SER A 30 -9.29 -21.87 46.70
C SER A 30 -8.86 -20.43 46.39
N ARG A 31 -9.21 -19.55 47.33
CA ARG A 31 -8.82 -18.14 47.41
C ARG A 31 -7.49 -18.09 48.18
N ILE A 32 -6.57 -17.21 47.78
CA ILE A 32 -5.64 -16.59 48.73
C ILE A 32 -5.89 -15.08 48.67
N ALA A 33 -6.56 -14.62 49.72
CA ALA A 33 -6.60 -13.23 50.13
C ALA A 33 -5.38 -12.97 51.01
N CYS A 34 -4.68 -11.85 50.78
CA CYS A 34 -3.88 -11.22 51.81
C CYS A 34 -4.67 -10.02 52.34
N SER A 35 -5.00 -10.10 53.63
CA SER A 35 -5.67 -9.07 54.39
C SER A 35 -4.67 -8.01 54.84
N LEU A 36 -5.12 -6.77 55.04
CA LEU A 36 -5.13 -6.11 56.36
C LEU A 36 -5.73 -4.70 56.30
N LYS A 37 -6.89 -4.60 56.96
CA LYS A 37 -7.36 -3.57 57.90
C LYS A 37 -7.79 -2.18 57.43
N PHE A 38 -9.11 -2.02 57.55
CA PHE A 38 -9.92 -0.84 57.81
C PHE A 38 -9.37 0.13 58.87
N LEU A 39 -9.65 1.42 58.63
CA LEU A 39 -10.14 2.48 59.54
C LEU A 39 -10.42 3.69 58.62
N GLY A 40 -11.56 4.38 58.55
CA GLY A 40 -12.82 4.40 59.28
C GLY A 40 -13.46 5.78 59.05
N ALA A 41 -14.79 5.82 58.85
CA ALA A 41 -15.69 6.98 58.98
C ALA A 41 -15.52 8.13 57.93
N ARG A 42 -16.53 8.92 57.52
CA ARG A 42 -17.93 9.10 57.92
C ARG A 42 -18.67 9.87 56.79
N LYS A 43 -19.99 9.65 56.73
CA LYS A 43 -21.00 10.28 55.85
C LYS A 43 -21.02 11.82 55.86
N ARG A 44 -21.44 12.42 54.73
CA ARG A 44 -22.48 13.47 54.54
C ARG A 44 -22.58 13.79 53.03
N SER A 45 -23.65 13.45 52.32
CA SER A 45 -24.93 14.19 52.21
C SER A 45 -24.76 15.67 51.87
N TRP A 46 -24.91 16.03 50.60
CA TRP A 46 -25.72 17.19 50.23
C TRP A 46 -26.26 17.09 48.79
N CYS A 47 -27.57 17.16 48.67
CA CYS A 47 -28.28 17.64 47.49
C CYS A 47 -28.03 19.14 47.32
N SER A 48 -27.93 19.59 46.06
CA SER A 48 -28.49 20.89 45.67
C SER A 48 -28.63 20.96 44.16
N CYS A 49 -29.89 20.99 43.71
CA CYS A 49 -30.30 21.51 42.43
C CYS A 49 -29.96 22.99 42.35
N LEU A 50 -29.32 23.44 41.28
CA LEU A 50 -29.43 24.82 40.81
C LEU A 50 -29.47 24.81 39.27
N ALA A 51 -30.67 25.05 38.76
CA ALA A 51 -30.88 25.67 37.47
C ALA A 51 -30.40 27.12 37.52
N PHE A 52 -29.77 27.62 36.46
CA PHE A 52 -29.99 29.01 36.03
C PHE A 52 -29.83 29.16 34.52
N CYS A 53 -30.70 30.00 33.98
CA CYS A 53 -31.04 30.21 32.58
C CYS A 53 -29.98 30.93 31.73
N SER A 54 -30.00 30.59 30.44
CA SER A 54 -30.08 31.50 29.28
C SER A 54 -30.00 33.02 29.54
N SER A 55 -29.03 33.68 28.90
CA SER A 55 -29.30 34.88 28.07
C SER A 55 -28.08 35.37 27.27
N LYS A 56 -28.29 35.46 25.94
CA LYS A 56 -27.90 36.51 24.96
C LYS A 56 -26.51 37.15 25.00
N LEU A 57 -25.77 37.01 23.88
CA LEU A 57 -25.48 38.04 22.85
C LEU A 57 -24.56 37.35 21.81
N GLN A 58 -24.94 37.04 20.56
CA GLN A 58 -25.37 37.89 19.45
C GLN A 58 -24.29 38.92 19.04
N GLY A 59 -23.68 38.70 17.86
CA GLY A 59 -22.89 39.72 17.17
C GLY A 59 -21.69 39.19 16.36
N LEU A 60 -21.91 38.56 15.20
CA LEU A 60 -21.14 38.85 13.98
C LEU A 60 -21.83 38.23 12.75
N THR A 61 -22.85 38.91 12.25
CA THR A 61 -23.43 38.66 10.92
C THR A 61 -23.85 40.01 10.37
N GLU A 62 -22.89 40.78 9.87
CA GLU A 62 -23.11 42.02 9.12
C GLU A 62 -21.77 42.45 8.51
N ALA A 63 -21.55 42.07 7.24
CA ALA A 63 -20.70 42.77 6.27
C ALA A 63 -20.64 41.99 4.94
N ILE A 64 -21.81 41.73 4.35
CA ILE A 64 -21.93 41.59 2.88
C ILE A 64 -23.14 42.43 2.51
N ASP A 65 -22.91 43.71 2.24
CA ASP A 65 -23.72 44.48 1.28
C ASP A 65 -23.07 45.85 1.04
N GLU A 66 -22.02 45.85 0.22
CA GLU A 66 -21.76 46.99 -0.66
C GLU A 66 -20.87 46.53 -1.81
N ARG A 67 -21.52 46.24 -2.94
CA ARG A 67 -21.06 46.44 -4.34
C ARG A 67 -21.66 45.35 -5.24
N ASN A 68 -22.98 45.33 -5.29
CA ASN A 68 -23.74 44.87 -6.46
C ASN A 68 -24.78 45.92 -6.82
N ARG A 69 -24.35 46.96 -7.54
CA ARG A 69 -25.20 47.74 -8.46
C ARG A 69 -24.39 48.06 -9.72
N SER A 70 -25.05 47.92 -10.87
CA SER A 70 -24.57 47.91 -12.26
C SER A 70 -23.83 46.60 -12.65
N SER A 71 -24.51 45.53 -13.07
CA SER A 71 -25.20 45.33 -14.38
C SER A 71 -24.24 45.55 -15.55
N GLY A 72 -23.92 44.64 -16.45
CA GLY A 72 -24.30 43.25 -16.71
C GLY A 72 -23.63 42.82 -18.03
N SER A 73 -23.85 41.56 -18.43
CA SER A 73 -23.62 41.00 -19.77
C SER A 73 -22.24 40.39 -20.11
N THR A 74 -22.34 39.11 -20.46
CA THR A 74 -21.67 38.36 -21.53
C THR A 74 -20.31 37.69 -21.31
N ALA A 75 -20.32 36.43 -21.73
CA ALA A 75 -19.24 35.47 -21.80
C ALA A 75 -18.05 35.94 -22.64
N ALA A 76 -16.95 35.19 -22.48
CA ALA A 76 -15.66 35.24 -23.18
C ALA A 76 -14.59 36.15 -22.55
N ALA A 77 -13.70 35.53 -21.76
CA ALA A 77 -12.25 35.75 -21.82
C ALA A 77 -11.56 34.87 -20.75
N ALA A 78 -11.41 33.59 -21.07
CA ALA A 78 -10.39 32.75 -20.48
C ALA A 78 -9.05 33.10 -21.16
N ALA A 79 -8.34 34.10 -20.62
CA ALA A 79 -6.93 34.38 -20.91
C ALA A 79 -6.47 35.53 -20.00
N ALA A 80 -5.21 35.49 -19.59
CA ALA A 80 -4.50 36.51 -18.82
C ALA A 80 -4.67 36.48 -17.29
N VAL A 81 -4.00 35.52 -16.65
CA VAL A 81 -3.15 35.82 -15.49
C VAL A 81 -1.86 35.00 -15.64
N GLU A 82 -1.00 35.43 -16.54
CA GLU A 82 0.39 35.00 -16.61
C GLU A 82 1.23 36.28 -16.83
N ALA A 83 2.07 36.59 -15.85
CA ALA A 83 3.19 37.56 -15.86
C ALA A 83 3.25 38.32 -14.53
N THR A 84 3.88 37.71 -13.53
CA THR A 84 4.71 38.50 -12.59
C THR A 84 6.11 37.90 -12.61
N THR A 85 6.96 38.64 -13.29
CA THR A 85 8.40 38.49 -13.46
C THR A 85 9.12 38.33 -12.11
N SER A 86 9.73 37.17 -11.88
CA SER A 86 10.87 37.03 -10.99
C SER A 86 12.14 36.98 -11.84
N THR A 87 12.94 38.04 -11.69
CA THR A 87 14.33 38.24 -12.11
C THR A 87 15.12 36.98 -12.45
N SER A 88 15.56 36.94 -13.70
CA SER A 88 16.54 36.02 -14.28
C SER A 88 17.92 36.21 -13.65
N HIS A 89 18.31 35.29 -12.76
CA HIS A 89 19.71 34.87 -12.67
C HIS A 89 19.79 33.47 -13.25
N GLY A 90 20.63 33.32 -14.28
CA GLY A 90 20.76 32.12 -15.09
C GLY A 90 20.94 30.88 -14.22
N ARG A 91 19.94 30.01 -14.25
CA ARG A 91 20.18 28.58 -14.06
C ARG A 91 20.60 28.09 -15.42
N ASP A 92 21.89 27.84 -15.60
CA ASP A 92 22.32 26.83 -16.55
C ASP A 92 21.43 25.60 -16.29
N GLU A 93 20.70 25.14 -17.32
CA GLU A 93 20.18 23.78 -17.31
C GLU A 93 21.38 22.90 -17.00
N ILE A 94 21.41 22.31 -15.80
CA ILE A 94 22.36 21.24 -15.51
C ILE A 94 22.00 20.19 -16.55
N SER A 95 22.80 20.12 -17.62
CA SER A 95 22.83 19.01 -18.57
C SER A 95 23.27 17.79 -17.75
N ALA A 96 22.31 17.21 -17.04
CA ALA A 96 22.59 16.13 -16.12
C ALA A 96 23.17 14.98 -16.94
N PRO A 97 24.27 14.35 -16.47
CA PRO A 97 24.93 13.29 -17.22
C PRO A 97 23.93 12.18 -17.54
N ARG A 98 23.69 11.90 -18.82
CA ARG A 98 22.83 10.79 -19.28
C ARG A 98 23.59 9.47 -19.29
N THR A 99 24.51 9.28 -18.33
CA THR A 99 25.46 8.16 -18.24
C THR A 99 24.78 6.80 -18.45
N PHE A 100 23.60 6.60 -17.89
CA PHE A 100 22.85 5.34 -17.98
C PHE A 100 21.99 5.20 -19.25
N LEU A 101 21.60 6.30 -19.89
CA LEU A 101 20.85 6.30 -21.14
C LEU A 101 21.78 6.21 -22.37
N ASP A 102 22.97 6.82 -22.30
CA ASP A 102 23.98 6.77 -23.35
C ASP A 102 24.59 5.36 -23.51
N ALA A 103 24.45 4.51 -22.49
CA ALA A 103 24.70 3.07 -22.60
C ALA A 103 23.80 2.36 -23.65
N ARG A 104 22.75 3.01 -24.16
CA ARG A 104 21.91 2.51 -25.28
C ARG A 104 22.49 2.82 -26.67
N THR A 105 23.34 3.83 -26.83
CA THR A 105 23.70 4.35 -28.17
C THR A 105 25.02 3.76 -28.71
N GLU A 106 24.87 2.89 -29.72
CA GLU A 106 25.78 2.46 -30.81
C GLU A 106 27.24 2.03 -30.59
N GLN A 107 27.85 2.16 -29.41
CA GLN A 107 29.22 1.63 -29.18
C GLN A 107 29.26 0.31 -28.40
N GLY A 108 28.14 -0.09 -27.77
CA GLY A 108 28.05 -1.32 -26.97
C GLY A 108 27.65 -2.59 -27.73
N PHE A 109 27.09 -2.47 -28.94
CA PHE A 109 26.59 -3.62 -29.71
C PHE A 109 27.68 -4.29 -30.57
N LEU A 110 28.75 -3.57 -30.92
CA LEU A 110 29.72 -4.00 -31.94
C LEU A 110 31.00 -4.64 -31.39
N PHE A 111 31.26 -4.62 -30.08
CA PHE A 111 32.54 -5.08 -29.51
C PHE A 111 32.63 -6.58 -29.17
N ALA A 112 31.62 -7.40 -29.47
CA ALA A 112 31.63 -8.84 -29.14
C ALA A 112 31.75 -9.80 -30.33
N PHE A 113 31.78 -9.34 -31.59
CA PHE A 113 31.77 -10.28 -32.71
C PHE A 113 33.12 -10.89 -33.09
N ASN A 114 34.22 -10.58 -32.39
CA ASN A 114 35.55 -10.92 -32.89
C ASN A 114 36.46 -11.82 -32.03
N ASN A 115 36.02 -12.41 -30.91
CA ASN A 115 36.86 -13.42 -30.25
C ASN A 115 36.00 -14.51 -29.58
N GLY A 116 36.04 -15.71 -30.16
CA GLY A 116 35.28 -16.89 -29.74
C GLY A 116 35.61 -17.37 -28.32
N GLY A 117 34.93 -16.80 -27.34
CA GLY A 117 34.87 -17.23 -25.95
C GLY A 117 33.46 -17.01 -25.40
N ALA A 118 33.05 -17.82 -24.43
CA ALA A 118 31.69 -17.91 -23.90
C ALA A 118 30.95 -16.55 -23.77
N ILE A 119 29.77 -16.46 -24.36
CA ILE A 119 28.97 -15.24 -24.49
C ILE A 119 28.44 -14.80 -23.12
N ILE A 120 29.22 -14.00 -22.40
CA ILE A 120 28.68 -13.06 -21.41
C ILE A 120 28.48 -11.76 -22.17
N SER A 121 27.22 -11.41 -22.45
CA SER A 121 26.85 -10.25 -23.26
C SER A 121 27.53 -8.95 -22.78
N PRO A 122 28.30 -8.21 -23.61
CA PRO A 122 29.02 -6.99 -23.23
C PRO A 122 28.15 -5.88 -22.65
N VAL A 123 26.86 -5.88 -23.00
CA VAL A 123 25.88 -4.87 -22.61
C VAL A 123 25.60 -4.89 -21.10
N ILE A 124 25.70 -6.08 -20.46
CA ILE A 124 25.50 -6.27 -19.00
C ILE A 124 26.57 -5.53 -18.18
N SER A 125 27.75 -5.25 -18.77
CA SER A 125 28.86 -4.59 -18.08
C SER A 125 28.72 -3.06 -18.03
N TYR A 126 27.94 -2.44 -18.92
CA TYR A 126 27.95 -0.97 -19.04
C TYR A 126 27.16 -0.26 -17.94
N LEU A 127 26.02 -0.81 -17.52
CA LEU A 127 25.23 -0.19 -16.45
C LEU A 127 25.97 -0.26 -15.10
N LEU A 128 26.59 -1.41 -14.79
CA LEU A 128 27.42 -1.58 -13.61
C LEU A 128 28.65 -0.66 -13.65
N LEU A 129 29.33 -0.57 -14.80
CA LEU A 129 30.44 0.38 -14.97
C LEU A 129 29.99 1.84 -14.81
N GLY A 130 28.78 2.17 -15.24
CA GLY A 130 28.16 3.48 -15.01
C GLY A 130 28.03 3.80 -13.53
N ILE A 131 27.51 2.85 -12.73
CA ILE A 131 27.42 3.00 -11.27
C ILE A 131 28.80 3.25 -10.67
N GLN A 132 29.79 2.42 -11.03
CA GLN A 132 31.16 2.54 -10.53
C GLN A 132 31.77 3.91 -10.87
N LYS A 133 31.65 4.36 -12.12
CA LYS A 133 32.19 5.66 -12.57
C LYS A 133 31.57 6.83 -11.82
N GLU A 134 30.26 6.83 -11.62
CA GLU A 134 29.58 7.91 -10.89
C GLU A 134 29.92 7.91 -9.40
N ALA A 135 30.16 6.73 -8.81
CA ALA A 135 30.63 6.58 -7.43
C ALA A 135 32.09 7.06 -7.26
N GLU A 136 32.99 6.65 -8.15
CA GLU A 136 34.40 7.09 -8.17
C GLU A 136 34.53 8.60 -8.40
N ALA A 137 33.63 9.18 -9.19
CA ALA A 137 33.55 10.62 -9.39
C ALA A 137 32.93 11.39 -8.20
N GLY A 138 32.50 10.70 -7.14
CA GLY A 138 31.90 11.30 -5.95
C GLY A 138 30.49 11.87 -6.16
N ARG A 139 29.84 11.59 -7.29
CA ARG A 139 28.48 12.06 -7.62
C ARG A 139 27.39 11.11 -7.13
N LEU A 140 27.75 9.87 -6.83
CA LEU A 140 26.85 8.84 -6.31
C LEU A 140 27.36 8.36 -4.94
N PRO A 141 26.59 8.54 -3.84
CA PRO A 141 26.98 8.04 -2.53
C PRO A 141 27.17 6.52 -2.53
N ILE A 142 28.20 6.02 -1.83
CA ILE A 142 28.61 4.61 -1.84
C ILE A 142 27.46 3.68 -1.46
N ASN A 143 26.66 4.04 -0.46
CA ASN A 143 25.50 3.23 -0.03
C ASN A 143 24.42 3.15 -1.13
N VAL A 144 24.21 4.22 -1.90
CA VAL A 144 23.26 4.23 -3.02
C VAL A 144 23.81 3.43 -4.20
N ALA A 145 25.12 3.54 -4.49
CA ALA A 145 25.78 2.75 -5.52
C ALA A 145 25.64 1.23 -5.25
N GLN A 146 25.93 0.79 -4.02
CA GLN A 146 25.75 -0.60 -3.61
C GLN A 146 24.29 -1.05 -3.75
N GLY A 147 23.33 -0.22 -3.36
CA GLY A 147 21.91 -0.51 -3.52
C GLY A 147 21.46 -0.58 -4.99
N MET A 148 22.05 0.24 -5.87
CA MET A 148 21.81 0.18 -7.31
C MET A 148 22.34 -1.13 -7.93
N GLU A 149 23.53 -1.58 -7.54
CA GLU A 149 24.11 -2.86 -7.99
C GLU A 149 23.27 -4.05 -7.53
N GLU A 150 22.85 -4.04 -6.26
CA GLU A 150 21.95 -5.06 -5.73
C GLU A 150 20.62 -5.10 -6.50
N LEU A 151 20.00 -3.92 -6.68
CA LEU A 151 18.75 -3.79 -7.43
C LEU A 151 18.89 -4.35 -8.84
N TYR A 152 20.00 -4.03 -9.52
CA TYR A 152 20.31 -4.53 -10.85
C TYR A 152 20.36 -6.05 -10.90
N HIS A 153 21.10 -6.69 -10.00
CA HIS A 153 21.23 -8.15 -9.99
C HIS A 153 19.91 -8.85 -9.66
N ASN A 154 19.18 -8.35 -8.66
CA ASN A 154 17.92 -8.98 -8.25
C ASN A 154 16.83 -8.81 -9.31
N TYR A 155 16.71 -7.62 -9.91
CA TYR A 155 15.75 -7.38 -11.01
C TYR A 155 16.11 -8.19 -12.25
N ARG A 156 17.39 -8.23 -12.65
CA ARG A 156 17.87 -9.07 -13.76
C ARG A 156 17.44 -10.51 -13.57
N ASN A 157 17.74 -11.06 -12.39
CA ASN A 157 17.44 -12.45 -12.10
C ASN A 157 15.93 -12.67 -12.17
N ALA A 158 15.11 -11.87 -11.50
CA ALA A 158 13.65 -12.03 -11.52
C ALA A 158 13.06 -12.01 -12.95
N VAL A 159 13.45 -11.03 -13.77
CA VAL A 159 12.95 -10.89 -15.15
C VAL A 159 13.40 -12.05 -16.03
N LEU A 160 14.64 -12.51 -15.92
CA LEU A 160 15.12 -13.66 -16.69
C LEU A 160 14.43 -14.97 -16.25
N HIS A 161 14.20 -15.17 -14.95
CA HIS A 161 13.49 -16.35 -14.43
C HIS A 161 12.01 -16.40 -14.84
N SER A 162 11.41 -15.27 -15.24
CA SER A 162 10.04 -15.25 -15.77
C SER A 162 9.85 -16.08 -17.06
N GLY A 163 10.95 -16.36 -17.78
CA GLY A 163 10.90 -17.03 -19.09
C GLY A 163 10.32 -16.17 -20.21
N HIS A 164 10.14 -14.86 -20.01
CA HIS A 164 9.63 -13.96 -21.04
C HIS A 164 10.57 -13.94 -22.27
N PRO A 165 10.08 -14.11 -23.52
CA PRO A 165 10.94 -14.20 -24.71
C PRO A 165 11.86 -12.98 -24.91
N LYS A 166 11.37 -11.79 -24.50
CA LYS A 166 12.12 -10.52 -24.53
C LYS A 166 12.74 -10.13 -23.18
N ALA A 167 12.97 -11.08 -22.27
CA ALA A 167 13.41 -10.79 -20.91
C ALA A 167 14.69 -9.93 -20.88
N HIS A 168 15.66 -10.18 -21.75
CA HIS A 168 16.89 -9.39 -21.84
C HIS A 168 16.64 -7.93 -22.23
N GLU A 169 15.81 -7.69 -23.24
CA GLU A 169 15.46 -6.33 -23.71
C GLU A 169 14.72 -5.56 -22.60
N ILE A 170 13.74 -6.21 -21.97
CA ILE A 170 12.92 -5.65 -20.89
C ILE A 170 13.81 -5.27 -19.70
N PHE A 171 14.62 -6.21 -19.23
CA PHE A 171 15.53 -6.00 -18.11
C PHE A 171 16.45 -4.80 -18.38
N PHE A 172 17.11 -4.78 -19.53
CA PHE A 172 18.06 -3.72 -19.84
C PHE A 172 17.38 -2.36 -19.96
N ALA A 173 16.26 -2.30 -20.69
CA ALA A 173 15.52 -1.06 -20.90
C ALA A 173 15.01 -0.45 -19.58
N ASN A 174 14.48 -1.30 -18.69
CA ASN A 174 13.92 -0.88 -17.41
C ASN A 174 15.02 -0.50 -16.40
N MET A 175 16.12 -1.27 -16.32
CA MET A 175 17.22 -0.94 -15.41
C MET A 175 17.96 0.32 -15.83
N ALA A 176 18.21 0.54 -17.12
CA ALA A 176 18.81 1.78 -17.60
C ALA A 176 17.97 3.01 -17.18
N ALA A 177 16.65 2.93 -17.37
CA ALA A 177 15.74 4.00 -16.96
C ALA A 177 15.70 4.17 -15.44
N ALA A 178 15.66 3.08 -14.67
CA ALA A 178 15.63 3.14 -13.21
C ALA A 178 16.90 3.78 -12.64
N LEU A 179 18.09 3.30 -13.06
CA LEU A 179 19.37 3.85 -12.61
C LEU A 179 19.53 5.32 -12.98
N ASP A 180 19.13 5.71 -14.20
CA ASP A 180 19.08 7.11 -14.62
C ASP A 180 18.20 7.95 -13.70
N ARG A 181 16.96 7.54 -13.46
CA ARG A 181 16.02 8.31 -12.62
C ARG A 181 16.46 8.38 -11.15
N ILE A 182 17.02 7.31 -10.61
CA ILE A 182 17.58 7.31 -9.25
C ILE A 182 18.77 8.27 -9.18
N PHE A 183 19.69 8.21 -10.14
CA PHE A 183 20.85 9.10 -10.18
C PHE A 183 20.45 10.57 -10.29
N MET A 184 19.45 10.88 -11.12
CA MET A 184 18.89 12.24 -11.22
C MET A 184 18.35 12.74 -9.88
N ASP A 185 17.64 11.89 -9.13
CA ASP A 185 17.13 12.24 -7.80
C ASP A 185 18.26 12.36 -6.75
N VAL A 186 19.39 11.66 -6.92
CA VAL A 186 20.58 11.88 -6.07
C VAL A 186 21.20 13.25 -6.34
N LEU A 187 21.27 13.67 -7.61
CA LEU A 187 21.83 14.97 -8.00
C LEU A 187 20.93 16.15 -7.60
N ASP A 188 19.62 16.00 -7.77
CA ASP A 188 18.61 17.00 -7.41
C ASP A 188 17.40 16.32 -6.72
N PRO A 189 17.45 16.14 -5.38
CA PRO A 189 16.44 15.41 -4.64
C PRO A 189 15.05 16.02 -4.74
N PHE A 190 14.11 15.26 -5.32
CA PHE A 190 12.70 15.65 -5.36
C PHE A 190 12.13 15.78 -3.94
N GLN A 191 11.38 16.86 -3.70
CA GLN A 191 10.70 17.11 -2.42
C GLN A 191 9.21 16.88 -2.56
N PHE A 192 8.69 15.90 -1.82
CA PHE A 192 7.26 15.60 -1.81
C PHE A 192 6.46 16.64 -1.00
N SER A 193 5.38 17.12 -1.59
CA SER A 193 4.36 17.91 -0.90
C SER A 193 3.46 17.02 -0.02
N PRO A 194 2.73 17.58 0.97
CA PRO A 194 1.80 16.81 1.80
C PRO A 194 0.78 15.99 0.99
N TYR A 195 0.27 16.58 -0.10
CA TYR A 195 -0.41 15.88 -1.17
C TYR A 195 0.42 16.01 -2.45
N HIS A 196 0.89 14.88 -2.97
CA HIS A 196 1.67 14.79 -4.20
C HIS A 196 0.81 14.22 -5.32
N LYS A 197 0.86 14.84 -6.50
CA LYS A 197 0.20 14.33 -7.71
C LYS A 197 1.22 13.60 -8.56
N ALA A 198 0.82 12.48 -9.16
CA ALA A 198 1.69 11.71 -10.04
C ALA A 198 2.28 12.59 -11.16
N ILE A 199 3.60 12.54 -11.33
CA ILE A 199 4.29 13.28 -12.40
C ILE A 199 4.18 12.48 -13.70
N ARG A 200 3.47 13.05 -14.69
CA ARG A 200 3.21 12.42 -15.99
C ARG A 200 4.01 13.04 -17.14
N GLN A 201 4.61 14.22 -16.94
CA GLN A 201 5.39 14.97 -17.93
C GLN A 201 6.52 15.76 -17.24
N PRO A 202 7.65 16.06 -17.93
CA PRO A 202 8.00 15.59 -19.28
C PRO A 202 8.42 14.10 -19.33
N PHE A 203 8.70 13.51 -18.16
CA PHE A 203 8.89 12.07 -18.00
C PHE A 203 7.67 11.49 -17.27
N ASP A 204 7.08 10.43 -17.82
CA ASP A 204 5.94 9.76 -17.21
C ASP A 204 6.41 8.75 -16.16
N TYR A 205 6.50 9.19 -14.90
CA TYR A 205 6.94 8.35 -13.78
C TYR A 205 5.90 7.27 -13.43
N TYR A 206 4.61 7.50 -13.72
CA TYR A 206 3.58 6.49 -13.54
C TYR A 206 3.84 5.32 -14.49
N MET A 207 3.94 5.60 -15.79
CA MET A 207 4.18 4.57 -16.80
C MET A 207 5.55 3.91 -16.65
N PHE A 208 6.57 4.65 -16.20
CA PHE A 208 7.86 4.08 -15.79
C PHE A 208 7.68 3.02 -14.70
N GLY A 209 6.96 3.34 -13.62
CA GLY A 209 6.71 2.38 -12.54
C GLY A 209 5.89 1.17 -12.99
N GLN A 210 4.86 1.38 -13.81
CA GLN A 210 4.06 0.28 -14.39
C GLN A 210 4.93 -0.67 -15.23
N LYS A 211 5.76 -0.11 -16.13
CA LYS A 211 6.67 -0.89 -17.00
C LYS A 211 7.75 -1.62 -16.23
N TYR A 212 8.22 -1.04 -15.13
CA TYR A 212 9.23 -1.66 -14.28
C TYR A 212 8.68 -2.86 -13.51
N ILE A 213 7.47 -2.75 -12.94
CA ILE A 213 6.88 -3.80 -12.11
C ILE A 213 6.17 -4.88 -12.93
N GLY A 214 5.56 -4.54 -14.07
CA GLY A 214 4.81 -5.48 -14.93
C GLY A 214 5.51 -6.82 -15.22
N PRO A 215 6.79 -6.82 -15.63
CA PRO A 215 7.55 -8.05 -15.91
C PRO A 215 7.77 -8.98 -14.71
N LEU A 216 7.49 -8.52 -13.49
CA LEU A 216 7.64 -9.30 -12.26
C LEU A 216 6.36 -10.06 -11.89
N LEU A 217 5.24 -9.78 -12.56
CA LEU A 217 3.94 -10.37 -12.25
C LEU A 217 3.67 -11.58 -13.14
N ASP A 218 3.47 -12.74 -12.53
CA ASP A 218 2.93 -13.90 -13.23
C ASP A 218 1.42 -13.75 -13.38
N ILE A 219 1.01 -13.02 -14.42
CA ILE A 219 -0.40 -12.70 -14.68
C ILE A 219 -1.27 -13.97 -14.79
N ARG A 220 -0.71 -15.08 -15.30
CA ARG A 220 -1.44 -16.36 -15.44
C ARG A 220 -1.76 -17.00 -14.09
N ASN A 221 -0.96 -16.72 -13.07
CA ASN A 221 -1.15 -17.16 -11.70
C ASN A 221 -1.56 -16.00 -10.78
N SER A 222 -2.17 -14.96 -11.35
CA SER A 222 -2.67 -13.80 -10.62
C SER A 222 -4.19 -13.72 -10.68
N PHE A 223 -4.81 -13.17 -9.63
CA PHE A 223 -6.26 -13.19 -9.47
C PHE A 223 -6.80 -11.88 -8.89
N VAL A 224 -8.00 -11.51 -9.34
CA VAL A 224 -8.79 -10.41 -8.79
C VAL A 224 -10.10 -10.94 -8.22
N GLY A 225 -10.31 -10.74 -6.92
CA GLY A 225 -11.53 -11.06 -6.20
C GLY A 225 -12.58 -9.95 -6.30
N ASN A 226 -13.81 -10.33 -6.63
CA ASN A 226 -14.99 -9.47 -6.70
C ASN A 226 -14.80 -8.24 -7.61
N ILE A 227 -14.37 -8.46 -8.85
CA ILE A 227 -14.11 -7.40 -9.83
C ILE A 227 -15.30 -6.43 -10.01
N SER A 228 -16.53 -6.93 -9.87
CA SER A 228 -17.77 -6.13 -9.96
C SER A 228 -17.87 -5.02 -8.92
N LEU A 229 -17.26 -5.19 -7.74
CA LEU A 229 -17.25 -4.16 -6.70
C LEU A 229 -16.34 -2.98 -7.05
N PHE A 230 -15.26 -3.19 -7.82
CA PHE A 230 -14.47 -2.07 -8.37
C PHE A 230 -15.30 -1.24 -9.36
N ASN A 231 -16.13 -1.89 -10.18
CA ASN A 231 -17.06 -1.21 -11.08
C ASN A 231 -18.12 -0.40 -10.30
N GLU A 232 -18.59 -0.93 -9.16
CA GLU A 232 -19.47 -0.17 -8.26
C GLU A 232 -18.76 1.07 -7.72
N MET A 233 -17.52 0.93 -7.25
CA MET A 233 -16.72 2.06 -6.74
C MET A 233 -16.53 3.16 -7.78
N GLU A 234 -16.26 2.81 -9.04
CA GLU A 234 -16.16 3.81 -10.10
C GLU A 234 -17.46 4.58 -10.31
N LYS A 235 -18.63 3.91 -10.26
CA LYS A 235 -19.93 4.59 -10.34
C LYS A 235 -20.12 5.58 -9.19
N LYS A 236 -19.68 5.22 -7.97
CA LYS A 236 -19.74 6.10 -6.79
C LYS A 236 -18.83 7.31 -6.95
N LEU A 237 -17.61 7.09 -7.43
CA LEU A 237 -16.66 8.16 -7.72
C LEU A 237 -17.20 9.12 -8.81
N GLN A 238 -17.87 8.60 -9.84
CA GLN A 238 -18.55 9.40 -10.88
C GLN A 238 -19.73 10.21 -10.32
N GLN A 239 -20.41 9.72 -9.28
CA GLN A 239 -21.48 10.44 -8.59
C GLN A 239 -20.98 11.55 -7.66
N GLY A 240 -19.67 11.78 -7.58
CA GLY A 240 -19.08 12.75 -6.66
C GLY A 240 -18.72 12.18 -5.29
N GLU A 241 -19.02 10.91 -5.02
CA GLU A 241 -18.78 10.27 -3.72
C GLU A 241 -17.30 9.94 -3.51
N ASN A 242 -16.90 9.73 -2.26
CA ASN A 242 -15.55 9.31 -1.89
C ASN A 242 -15.49 7.80 -1.60
N VAL A 243 -14.37 7.18 -1.95
CA VAL A 243 -14.08 5.78 -1.65
C VAL A 243 -12.75 5.69 -0.90
N ILE A 244 -12.75 4.95 0.20
CA ILE A 244 -11.57 4.64 1.01
C ILE A 244 -11.39 3.13 1.03
N LEU A 245 -10.22 2.67 0.57
CA LEU A 245 -9.78 1.28 0.63
C LEU A 245 -8.94 1.08 1.89
N ILE A 246 -9.45 0.27 2.82
CA ILE A 246 -8.73 -0.15 4.03
C ILE A 246 -8.06 -1.49 3.72
N SER A 247 -6.72 -1.49 3.69
CA SER A 247 -5.96 -2.60 3.13
C SER A 247 -4.92 -3.16 4.09
N ASN A 248 -4.49 -4.42 3.87
CA ASN A 248 -3.14 -4.83 4.26
C ASN A 248 -2.09 -4.24 3.29
N HIS A 249 -0.81 -4.44 3.56
CA HIS A 249 0.29 -3.89 2.76
C HIS A 249 1.44 -4.89 2.76
N GLN A 250 2.04 -5.20 1.62
CA GLN A 250 3.05 -6.27 1.53
C GLN A 250 4.38 -5.79 0.97
N THR A 251 4.35 -4.94 -0.06
CA THR A 251 5.55 -4.49 -0.76
C THR A 251 5.51 -2.99 -1.01
N GLU A 252 6.66 -2.37 -1.28
CA GLU A 252 6.68 -0.97 -1.72
C GLU A 252 6.07 -0.80 -3.12
N ALA A 253 5.96 -1.90 -3.88
CA ALA A 253 5.34 -1.95 -5.20
C ALA A 253 3.81 -2.11 -5.18
N ASP A 254 3.16 -2.21 -4.02
CA ASP A 254 1.71 -2.41 -3.90
C ASP A 254 0.89 -1.46 -4.79
N PRO A 255 1.16 -0.13 -4.86
CA PRO A 255 0.41 0.76 -5.74
C PRO A 255 0.51 0.38 -7.22
N ALA A 256 1.70 -0.07 -7.66
CA ALA A 256 1.91 -0.52 -9.04
C ALA A 256 1.19 -1.83 -9.32
N ILE A 257 1.22 -2.77 -8.36
CA ILE A 257 0.57 -4.06 -8.48
C ILE A 257 -0.95 -3.90 -8.54
N ILE A 258 -1.54 -3.09 -7.66
CA ILE A 258 -2.97 -2.76 -7.71
C ILE A 258 -3.33 -2.17 -9.09
N SER A 259 -2.53 -1.21 -9.57
CA SER A 259 -2.76 -0.59 -10.87
C SER A 259 -2.67 -1.60 -12.03
N LEU A 260 -1.65 -2.46 -12.05
CA LEU A 260 -1.42 -3.46 -13.10
C LEU A 260 -2.51 -4.53 -13.15
N LEU A 261 -3.12 -4.86 -12.01
CA LEU A 261 -4.23 -5.82 -11.91
C LEU A 261 -5.57 -5.22 -12.36
N LEU A 262 -5.70 -3.89 -12.34
CA LEU A 262 -6.93 -3.18 -12.65
C LEU A 262 -6.86 -2.36 -13.94
N GLU A 263 -5.71 -2.20 -14.59
CA GLU A 263 -5.54 -1.27 -15.72
C GLU A 263 -6.44 -1.59 -16.93
N SER A 264 -6.80 -2.86 -17.13
CA SER A 264 -7.67 -3.26 -18.23
C SER A 264 -9.16 -3.03 -17.92
N SER A 265 -9.58 -3.25 -16.67
CA SER A 265 -11.00 -3.24 -16.27
C SER A 265 -11.44 -1.93 -15.62
N ASN A 266 -10.55 -1.30 -14.86
CA ASN A 266 -10.79 -0.13 -14.01
C ASN A 266 -9.62 0.87 -14.12
N PRO A 267 -9.33 1.40 -15.33
CA PRO A 267 -8.20 2.31 -15.55
C PRO A 267 -8.32 3.60 -14.71
N PHE A 268 -9.54 4.05 -14.41
CA PHE A 268 -9.74 5.21 -13.55
C PHE A 268 -9.18 4.95 -12.14
N ILE A 269 -9.49 3.79 -11.56
CA ILE A 269 -8.92 3.37 -10.27
C ILE A 269 -7.39 3.24 -10.37
N ALA A 270 -6.88 2.60 -11.42
CA ALA A 270 -5.46 2.35 -11.62
C ALA A 270 -4.62 3.64 -11.72
N GLU A 271 -5.17 4.73 -12.25
CA GLU A 271 -4.44 6.00 -12.42
C GLU A 271 -4.71 7.05 -11.33
N ASN A 272 -5.87 6.99 -10.67
CA ASN A 272 -6.34 8.06 -9.77
C ASN A 272 -6.32 7.69 -8.27
N MET A 273 -5.96 6.45 -7.92
CA MET A 273 -5.81 6.06 -6.52
C MET A 273 -4.77 6.93 -5.80
N ILE A 274 -5.14 7.48 -4.65
CA ILE A 274 -4.27 8.27 -3.77
C ILE A 274 -3.78 7.36 -2.65
N CYS A 275 -2.48 7.08 -2.60
CA CYS A 275 -1.90 6.22 -1.57
C CYS A 275 -1.46 7.04 -0.35
N VAL A 276 -1.93 6.66 0.84
CA VAL A 276 -1.34 7.16 2.09
C VAL A 276 0.01 6.47 2.28
N ALA A 277 1.09 7.22 2.08
CA ALA A 277 2.44 6.68 1.98
C ALA A 277 3.35 7.16 3.13
N GLY A 278 4.15 6.21 3.63
CA GLY A 278 5.14 6.42 4.68
C GLY A 278 6.36 7.23 4.22
N ASP A 279 7.20 7.64 5.17
CA ASP A 279 8.38 8.46 4.94
C ASP A 279 9.50 7.77 4.16
N ARG A 280 9.63 6.44 4.26
CA ARG A 280 10.70 5.69 3.57
C ARG A 280 10.62 5.79 2.05
N VAL A 281 9.46 5.53 1.48
CA VAL A 281 9.27 5.52 0.01
C VAL A 281 9.38 6.91 -0.61
N VAL A 282 9.33 7.98 0.20
CA VAL A 282 9.52 9.37 -0.24
C VAL A 282 10.88 9.96 0.12
N THR A 283 11.75 9.18 0.80
CA THR A 283 13.10 9.59 1.19
C THR A 283 14.20 8.72 0.61
N ASP A 284 13.95 7.41 0.40
CA ASP A 284 14.91 6.49 -0.19
C ASP A 284 15.11 6.77 -1.69
N PRO A 285 16.32 7.16 -2.15
CA PRO A 285 16.59 7.45 -3.56
C PRO A 285 16.23 6.31 -4.51
N LEU A 286 16.34 5.06 -4.07
CA LEU A 286 16.02 3.88 -4.88
C LEU A 286 14.50 3.71 -5.10
N CYS A 287 13.68 4.34 -4.26
CA CYS A 287 12.22 4.25 -4.29
C CYS A 287 11.56 5.52 -4.84
N LYS A 288 12.18 6.68 -4.62
CA LYS A 288 11.61 7.99 -4.97
C LYS A 288 11.14 8.10 -6.42
N PRO A 289 11.86 7.62 -7.45
CA PRO A 289 11.35 7.64 -8.83
C PRO A 289 10.01 6.91 -8.99
N PHE A 290 9.79 5.80 -8.30
CA PHE A 290 8.51 5.09 -8.33
C PHE A 290 7.41 5.85 -7.61
N SER A 291 7.73 6.46 -6.47
CA SER A 291 6.82 7.31 -5.69
C SER A 291 6.42 8.59 -6.43
N MET A 292 7.32 9.19 -7.19
CA MET A 292 7.05 10.37 -8.03
C MET A 292 5.93 10.10 -9.05
N GLY A 293 5.76 8.85 -9.48
CA GLY A 293 4.72 8.40 -10.40
C GLY A 293 3.37 8.08 -9.77
N ARG A 294 3.17 8.33 -8.48
CA ARG A 294 1.91 8.00 -7.76
C ARG A 294 1.26 9.24 -7.19
N ASN A 295 -0.06 9.20 -6.99
CA ASN A 295 -0.73 10.20 -6.16
C ASN A 295 -0.55 9.79 -4.71
N LEU A 296 0.02 10.66 -3.88
CA LEU A 296 0.39 10.32 -2.50
C LEU A 296 -0.17 11.34 -1.49
N LEU A 297 -0.59 10.83 -0.34
CA LEU A 297 -0.69 11.62 0.88
C LEU A 297 0.49 11.22 1.78
N CYS A 298 1.48 12.11 1.88
CA CYS A 298 2.76 11.82 2.50
C CYS A 298 2.66 11.97 4.02
N VAL A 299 2.82 10.87 4.75
CA VAL A 299 2.73 10.84 6.22
C VAL A 299 3.94 10.11 6.81
N TYR A 300 4.41 10.55 7.96
CA TYR A 300 5.33 9.79 8.78
C TYR A 300 4.57 8.68 9.51
N SER A 301 5.02 7.43 9.35
CA SER A 301 4.41 6.30 10.02
C SER A 301 4.56 6.43 11.54
N LYS A 302 3.54 6.01 12.30
CA LYS A 302 3.63 5.89 13.76
C LYS A 302 4.80 4.99 14.17
N LYS A 303 5.11 3.96 13.37
CA LYS A 303 6.21 3.00 13.64
C LYS A 303 7.58 3.69 13.69
N HIS A 304 7.77 4.76 12.93
CA HIS A 304 9.04 5.48 12.80
C HIS A 304 8.99 6.89 13.40
N MET A 305 7.90 7.24 14.10
CA MET A 305 7.72 8.58 14.67
C MET A 305 8.80 8.89 15.70
N ASN A 306 9.18 7.89 16.50
CA ASN A 306 10.08 8.02 17.64
C ASN A 306 11.53 7.59 17.34
N ASP A 307 11.87 7.26 16.09
CA ASP A 307 13.22 6.78 15.72
C ASP A 307 14.30 7.84 15.99
N ASP A 308 13.96 9.12 15.79
CA ASP A 308 14.78 10.27 16.19
C ASP A 308 13.91 11.26 16.99
N PRO A 309 14.12 11.35 18.33
CA PRO A 309 13.38 12.27 19.19
C PRO A 309 13.42 13.74 18.74
N LYS A 310 14.51 14.17 18.09
CA LYS A 310 14.67 15.57 17.63
C LYS A 310 13.74 15.91 16.46
N LEU A 311 13.27 14.90 15.74
CA LEU A 311 12.44 15.06 14.55
C LEU A 311 10.94 14.91 14.84
N ILE A 312 10.54 14.46 16.04
CA ILE A 312 9.13 14.18 16.39
C ILE A 312 8.22 15.36 16.06
N ASP A 313 8.55 16.58 16.50
CA ASP A 313 7.69 17.75 16.30
C ASP A 313 7.62 18.18 14.82
N LYS A 314 8.69 17.96 14.06
CA LYS A 314 8.70 18.18 12.62
C LYS A 314 7.79 17.17 11.93
N LYS A 315 7.90 15.88 12.28
CA LYS A 315 7.09 14.78 11.74
C LYS A 315 5.60 14.97 12.06
N LYS A 316 5.25 15.30 13.32
CA LYS A 316 3.87 15.61 13.72
C LYS A 316 3.28 16.77 12.93
N ARG A 317 4.01 17.88 12.79
CA ARG A 317 3.56 19.04 11.99
C ARG A 317 3.36 18.70 10.52
N ALA A 318 4.23 17.88 9.93
CA ALA A 318 4.06 17.39 8.56
C ALA A 318 2.77 16.55 8.44
N ASN A 319 2.55 15.59 9.34
CA ASN A 319 1.32 14.78 9.34
C ASN A 319 0.06 15.64 9.49
N THR A 320 0.09 16.66 10.35
CA THR A 320 -1.05 17.59 10.48
C THR A 320 -1.34 18.31 9.15
N LYS A 321 -0.33 18.70 8.39
CA LYS A 321 -0.53 19.31 7.06
C LYS A 321 -1.15 18.30 6.08
N SER A 322 -0.64 17.08 6.02
CA SER A 322 -1.17 16.04 5.13
C SER A 322 -2.60 15.65 5.46
N LEU A 323 -2.96 15.57 6.75
CA LEU A 323 -4.34 15.34 7.18
C LEU A 323 -5.28 16.50 6.82
N LYS A 324 -4.80 17.75 6.86
CA LYS A 324 -5.57 18.90 6.38
C LYS A 324 -5.81 18.83 4.87
N GLU A 325 -4.79 18.51 4.08
CA GLU A 325 -4.94 18.29 2.64
C GLU A 325 -5.92 17.15 2.34
N MET A 326 -5.83 16.03 3.06
CA MET A 326 -6.77 14.92 2.93
C MET A 326 -8.23 15.36 3.19
N ALA A 327 -8.47 16.15 4.24
CA ALA A 327 -9.79 16.68 4.54
C ALA A 327 -10.31 17.62 3.44
N ILE A 328 -9.44 18.46 2.86
CA ILE A 328 -9.77 19.33 1.73
C ILE A 328 -10.13 18.50 0.50
N LEU A 329 -9.34 17.46 0.19
CA LEU A 329 -9.59 16.55 -0.92
C LEU A 329 -10.95 15.86 -0.79
N LEU A 330 -11.26 15.31 0.38
CA LEU A 330 -12.52 14.60 0.64
C LEU A 330 -13.73 15.53 0.52
N ARG A 331 -13.63 16.79 0.97
CA ARG A 331 -14.68 17.82 0.76
C ARG A 331 -14.93 18.13 -0.72
N GLY A 332 -13.91 17.95 -1.57
CA GLY A 332 -14.03 18.10 -3.01
C GLY A 332 -14.72 16.94 -3.73
N GLY A 333 -14.99 15.82 -3.04
CA GLY A 333 -15.63 14.64 -3.62
C GLY A 333 -14.79 13.91 -4.67
N SER A 334 -15.30 12.79 -5.19
CA SER A 334 -14.64 11.94 -6.20
C SER A 334 -13.18 11.60 -5.85
N LYS A 335 -12.90 11.24 -4.58
CA LYS A 335 -11.57 10.79 -4.15
C LYS A 335 -11.56 9.30 -3.87
N LEU A 336 -10.56 8.63 -4.43
CA LEU A 336 -10.20 7.26 -4.10
C LEU A 336 -8.92 7.27 -3.27
N ILE A 337 -9.00 6.85 -2.01
CA ILE A 337 -7.85 6.81 -1.10
C ILE A 337 -7.57 5.37 -0.68
N TRP A 338 -6.32 4.93 -0.81
CA TRP A 338 -5.82 3.67 -0.26
C TRP A 338 -4.98 3.92 0.98
N ILE A 339 -5.23 3.16 2.04
CA ILE A 339 -4.47 3.22 3.29
C ILE A 339 -4.30 1.82 3.89
N ALA A 340 -3.12 1.58 4.45
CA ALA A 340 -2.83 0.41 5.27
C ALA A 340 -2.73 0.80 6.75
N PRO A 341 -3.78 0.59 7.57
CA PRO A 341 -3.80 1.05 8.96
C PRO A 341 -2.78 0.35 9.86
N SER A 342 -2.22 -0.78 9.44
CA SER A 342 -1.09 -1.42 10.14
C SER A 342 0.18 -0.54 10.17
N GLY A 343 0.25 0.47 9.29
CA GLY A 343 1.34 1.44 9.23
C GLY A 343 2.67 0.91 8.69
N GLY A 344 2.69 -0.32 8.16
CA GLY A 344 3.85 -0.90 7.48
C GLY A 344 3.52 -2.26 6.85
N ARG A 345 4.46 -2.78 6.07
CA ARG A 345 4.31 -4.06 5.35
C ARG A 345 4.09 -5.24 6.32
N ASP A 346 3.36 -6.25 5.86
CA ASP A 346 3.18 -7.54 6.52
C ASP A 346 4.55 -8.20 6.75
N ARG A 347 4.62 -9.15 7.70
CA ARG A 347 5.84 -9.91 8.00
C ARG A 347 5.47 -11.38 8.19
N PRO A 348 6.37 -12.30 7.85
CA PRO A 348 6.15 -13.70 8.15
C PRO A 348 6.19 -13.91 9.66
N ASP A 349 5.36 -14.82 10.15
CA ASP A 349 5.46 -15.31 11.51
C ASP A 349 6.89 -15.85 11.75
N PRO A 350 7.56 -15.46 12.86
CA PRO A 350 8.96 -15.83 13.09
C PRO A 350 9.17 -17.34 13.25
N VAL A 351 8.13 -18.09 13.64
CA VAL A 351 8.15 -19.53 13.86
C VAL A 351 7.65 -20.28 12.63
N THR A 352 6.41 -20.02 12.19
CA THR A 352 5.77 -20.78 11.10
C THR A 352 6.23 -20.33 9.72
N LYS A 353 6.82 -19.13 9.62
CA LYS A 353 7.19 -18.44 8.37
C LYS A 353 6.01 -18.09 7.48
N GLU A 354 4.78 -18.25 7.97
CA GLU A 354 3.59 -17.92 7.21
C GLU A 354 3.32 -16.42 7.20
N TRP A 355 2.82 -15.91 6.08
CA TRP A 355 2.46 -14.51 5.91
C TRP A 355 0.96 -14.31 6.11
N TYR A 356 0.59 -13.27 6.86
CA TYR A 356 -0.78 -12.84 7.08
C TYR A 356 -0.85 -11.31 7.20
N PRO A 357 -2.01 -10.69 6.95
CA PRO A 357 -2.23 -9.27 7.20
C PRO A 357 -1.80 -8.86 8.61
N ALA A 358 -0.99 -7.81 8.72
CA ALA A 358 -0.60 -7.24 10.00
C ALA A 358 -1.79 -6.54 10.70
N PRO A 359 -1.89 -6.59 12.04
CA PRO A 359 -2.97 -5.96 12.79
C PRO A 359 -3.13 -4.47 12.47
N PHE A 360 -4.39 -4.02 12.39
CA PHE A 360 -4.72 -2.62 12.12
C PHE A 360 -4.64 -1.75 13.37
N ASP A 361 -4.11 -0.53 13.23
CA ASP A 361 -4.21 0.50 14.25
C ASP A 361 -5.63 1.10 14.23
N ALA A 362 -6.42 0.76 15.25
CA ALA A 362 -7.83 1.17 15.35
C ALA A 362 -8.01 2.70 15.32
N SER A 363 -7.04 3.46 15.81
CA SER A 363 -7.07 4.92 15.74
C SER A 363 -6.95 5.43 14.30
N SER A 364 -6.14 4.77 13.46
CA SER A 364 -5.97 5.14 12.05
C SER A 364 -7.24 4.81 11.26
N VAL A 365 -7.87 3.66 11.52
CA VAL A 365 -9.17 3.30 10.93
C VAL A 365 -10.24 4.33 11.32
N ASP A 366 -10.35 4.65 12.61
CA ASP A 366 -11.34 5.62 13.10
C ASP A 366 -11.11 7.02 12.55
N ASN A 367 -9.85 7.46 12.43
CA ASN A 367 -9.52 8.74 11.82
C ASN A 367 -10.01 8.83 10.37
N MET A 368 -9.81 7.79 9.57
CA MET A 368 -10.29 7.76 8.18
C MET A 368 -11.81 7.78 8.11
N ARG A 369 -12.49 7.03 8.99
CA ARG A 369 -13.96 7.05 9.11
C ARG A 369 -14.47 8.45 9.45
N ARG A 370 -13.93 9.08 10.50
CA ARG A 370 -14.33 10.43 10.89
C ARG A 370 -14.08 11.44 9.77
N LEU A 371 -12.94 11.37 9.09
CA LEU A 371 -12.65 12.26 7.96
C LEU A 371 -13.67 12.10 6.82
N ALA A 372 -14.08 10.87 6.51
CA ALA A 372 -15.10 10.60 5.51
C ALA A 372 -16.47 11.16 5.92
N GLU A 373 -16.90 10.94 7.17
CA GLU A 373 -18.19 11.42 7.69
C GLU A 373 -18.27 12.95 7.74
N HIS A 374 -17.17 13.62 8.09
CA HIS A 374 -17.12 15.08 8.23
C HIS A 374 -16.74 15.80 6.92
N ALA A 375 -16.63 15.06 5.80
CA ALA A 375 -16.32 15.64 4.50
C ALA A 375 -17.50 16.41 3.89
N GLY A 376 -18.73 16.17 4.35
CA GLY A 376 -19.95 16.73 3.73
C GLY A 376 -20.31 16.09 2.38
N ILE A 377 -19.55 15.08 1.95
CA ILE A 377 -19.75 14.29 0.74
C ILE A 377 -19.83 12.82 1.17
N PRO A 378 -20.78 12.00 0.63
CA PRO A 378 -20.86 10.58 0.97
C PRO A 378 -19.51 9.87 0.80
N GLY A 379 -19.11 9.13 1.84
CA GLY A 379 -17.88 8.36 1.87
C GLY A 379 -18.13 6.88 2.10
N HIS A 380 -17.39 6.01 1.40
CA HIS A 380 -17.55 4.57 1.48
C HIS A 380 -16.23 3.87 1.82
N ILE A 381 -16.28 2.98 2.79
CA ILE A 381 -15.09 2.29 3.31
C ILE A 381 -15.19 0.81 2.96
N TYR A 382 -14.28 0.35 2.10
CA TYR A 382 -14.22 -1.03 1.63
C TYR A 382 -12.95 -1.72 2.17
N PRO A 383 -13.06 -2.95 2.69
CA PRO A 383 -11.90 -3.77 3.02
C PRO A 383 -11.28 -4.36 1.75
N LEU A 384 -9.97 -4.13 1.57
CA LEU A 384 -9.18 -4.60 0.43
C LEU A 384 -8.08 -5.56 0.93
N ALA A 385 -7.90 -6.69 0.26
CA ALA A 385 -6.76 -7.57 0.49
C ALA A 385 -5.81 -7.56 -0.71
N ILE A 386 -4.52 -7.53 -0.44
CA ILE A 386 -3.44 -7.70 -1.42
C ILE A 386 -2.52 -8.83 -1.00
N LEU A 387 -2.15 -9.68 -1.97
CA LEU A 387 -1.16 -10.75 -1.81
C LEU A 387 -0.09 -10.59 -2.90
N CYS A 388 1.10 -10.13 -2.51
CA CYS A 388 2.22 -9.92 -3.41
C CYS A 388 3.61 -9.92 -2.74
N HIS A 389 3.71 -10.35 -1.48
CA HIS A 389 4.99 -10.32 -0.76
C HIS A 389 6.13 -11.03 -1.50
N ASP A 390 5.84 -12.08 -2.29
CA ASP A 390 6.87 -12.81 -3.04
C ASP A 390 7.58 -11.93 -4.09
N VAL A 391 6.91 -10.93 -4.65
CA VAL A 391 7.47 -10.07 -5.71
C VAL A 391 8.59 -9.19 -5.18
N MET A 392 8.40 -8.58 -4.02
CA MET A 392 9.38 -7.67 -3.40
C MET A 392 9.22 -7.68 -1.87
N PRO A 393 9.59 -8.78 -1.20
CA PRO A 393 9.30 -8.97 0.21
C PRO A 393 10.07 -7.97 1.06
N PRO A 394 9.48 -7.50 2.18
CA PRO A 394 10.23 -6.76 3.16
C PRO A 394 11.29 -7.63 3.85
N PRO A 395 12.34 -7.01 4.43
CA PRO A 395 13.23 -7.70 5.37
C PRO A 395 12.42 -8.32 6.52
N ALA A 396 12.90 -9.44 7.08
CA ALA A 396 12.19 -10.17 8.13
C ALA A 396 11.93 -9.33 9.39
N GLN A 397 12.81 -8.36 9.68
CA GLN A 397 12.66 -7.39 10.77
C GLN A 397 12.44 -5.99 10.21
N VAL A 398 11.85 -5.11 11.02
CA VAL A 398 11.77 -3.70 10.67
C VAL A 398 13.16 -3.08 10.88
N GLU A 399 13.85 -2.79 9.79
CA GLU A 399 15.12 -2.06 9.83
C GLU A 399 14.88 -0.62 10.26
N LYS A 400 15.86 0.07 10.86
CA LYS A 400 15.74 1.49 11.26
C LYS A 400 16.27 2.44 10.19
N GLU A 401 17.34 2.04 9.51
CA GLU A 401 18.01 2.83 8.49
C GLU A 401 17.28 2.74 7.14
N ILE A 402 17.57 3.70 6.25
CA ILE A 402 17.10 3.71 4.86
C ILE A 402 18.05 2.85 4.01
N GLY A 403 17.54 2.17 3.00
CA GLY A 403 18.34 1.29 2.14
C GLY A 403 18.19 -0.20 2.47
N GLU A 404 16.95 -0.63 2.72
CA GLU A 404 16.65 -2.05 2.97
C GLU A 404 17.11 -2.94 1.81
N LYS A 405 17.54 -4.18 2.14
CA LYS A 405 17.90 -5.18 1.13
C LYS A 405 16.72 -5.47 0.19
N ARG A 406 16.92 -5.35 -1.12
CA ARG A 406 15.85 -5.49 -2.13
C ARG A 406 15.86 -6.85 -2.80
N VAL A 407 15.22 -7.83 -2.20
CA VAL A 407 14.94 -9.11 -2.89
C VAL A 407 13.80 -8.91 -3.88
N ILE A 408 13.94 -9.43 -5.10
CA ILE A 408 12.93 -9.32 -6.16
C ILE A 408 12.74 -10.70 -6.78
N SER A 409 11.49 -11.07 -7.05
CA SER A 409 11.16 -12.32 -7.76
C SER A 409 10.00 -12.15 -8.74
N PHE A 410 9.87 -13.11 -9.66
CA PHE A 410 8.71 -13.24 -10.54
C PHE A 410 7.68 -14.15 -9.87
N HIS A 411 6.47 -13.64 -9.61
CA HIS A 411 5.46 -14.42 -8.89
C HIS A 411 4.03 -13.98 -9.21
N GLY A 412 3.06 -14.87 -8.98
CA GLY A 412 1.63 -14.56 -9.03
C GLY A 412 1.21 -13.66 -7.87
N VAL A 413 0.25 -12.77 -8.13
CA VAL A 413 -0.26 -11.78 -7.17
C VAL A 413 -1.77 -11.81 -7.07
N GLY A 414 -2.30 -11.34 -5.95
CA GLY A 414 -3.73 -11.30 -5.67
C GLY A 414 -4.19 -9.93 -5.24
N LEU A 415 -5.36 -9.53 -5.71
CA LEU A 415 -6.09 -8.37 -5.22
C LEU A 415 -7.54 -8.79 -4.97
N SER A 416 -8.14 -8.39 -3.87
CA SER A 416 -9.56 -8.64 -3.62
C SER A 416 -10.16 -7.47 -2.88
N VAL A 417 -11.44 -7.22 -3.15
CA VAL A 417 -12.26 -6.31 -2.35
C VAL A 417 -13.54 -7.01 -1.91
N ALA A 418 -14.08 -6.64 -0.76
CA ALA A 418 -15.37 -7.14 -0.28
C ALA A 418 -16.33 -5.96 -0.03
N PRO A 419 -17.65 -6.20 0.16
CA PRO A 419 -18.61 -5.12 0.36
C PRO A 419 -18.22 -4.15 1.48
N LYS A 420 -18.64 -2.89 1.34
CA LYS A 420 -18.40 -1.86 2.36
C LYS A 420 -18.95 -2.31 3.72
N ILE A 421 -18.24 -1.97 4.79
CA ILE A 421 -18.69 -2.25 6.16
C ILE A 421 -19.29 -0.99 6.76
N SER A 422 -20.56 -1.07 7.15
CA SER A 422 -21.27 0.02 7.82
C SER A 422 -20.86 0.10 9.28
N PHE A 423 -20.34 1.26 9.70
CA PHE A 423 -20.02 1.52 11.11
C PHE A 423 -21.28 1.36 11.99
N GLN A 424 -22.39 1.95 11.56
CA GLN A 424 -23.66 1.93 12.28
C GLN A 424 -24.19 0.51 12.51
N GLU A 425 -24.07 -0.36 11.51
CA GLU A 425 -24.54 -1.76 11.63
C GLU A 425 -23.64 -2.57 12.57
N VAL A 426 -22.32 -2.43 12.45
CA VAL A 426 -21.36 -3.16 13.30
C VAL A 426 -21.46 -2.74 14.76
N THR A 427 -21.76 -1.47 15.03
CA THR A 427 -21.76 -0.91 16.39
C THR A 427 -23.15 -0.68 16.96
N ALA A 428 -24.21 -1.21 16.31
CA ALA A 428 -25.59 -0.93 16.68
C ALA A 428 -25.94 -1.29 18.14
N THR A 429 -25.26 -2.29 18.71
CA THR A 429 -25.46 -2.76 20.09
C THR A 429 -24.36 -2.31 21.06
N LEU A 430 -23.43 -1.47 20.61
CA LEU A 430 -22.27 -1.03 21.40
C LEU A 430 -22.48 0.41 21.86
N GLU A 431 -22.52 0.60 23.18
CA GLU A 431 -22.67 1.93 23.79
C GLU A 431 -21.32 2.62 24.00
N ASP A 432 -20.25 1.85 24.26
CA ASP A 432 -18.92 2.40 24.50
C ASP A 432 -18.22 2.78 23.17
N PRO A 433 -17.79 4.05 23.00
CA PRO A 433 -17.13 4.48 21.76
C PRO A 433 -15.81 3.78 21.46
N ASP A 434 -15.07 3.34 22.48
CA ASP A 434 -13.80 2.64 22.29
C ASP A 434 -14.03 1.17 21.87
N GLU A 435 -15.01 0.49 22.44
CA GLU A 435 -15.48 -0.82 21.99
C GLU A 435 -16.02 -0.75 20.55
N ALA A 436 -16.84 0.26 20.23
CA ALA A 436 -17.37 0.48 18.88
C ALA A 436 -16.24 0.65 17.84
N LYS A 437 -15.22 1.45 18.18
CA LYS A 437 -14.02 1.65 17.36
C LYS A 437 -13.25 0.34 17.13
N LEU A 438 -13.08 -0.46 18.18
CA LEU A 438 -12.38 -1.75 18.09
C LEU A 438 -13.18 -2.77 17.27
N ALA A 439 -14.49 -2.87 17.49
CA ALA A 439 -15.38 -3.77 16.75
C ALA A 439 -15.39 -3.45 15.24
N TYR A 440 -15.47 -2.18 14.87
CA TYR A 440 -15.40 -1.76 13.46
C TYR A 440 -14.04 -2.09 12.82
N THR A 441 -12.95 -1.83 13.56
CA THR A 441 -11.59 -2.19 13.11
C THR A 441 -11.46 -3.68 12.90
N GLN A 442 -11.98 -4.49 13.84
CA GLN A 442 -11.95 -5.94 13.75
C GLN A 442 -12.79 -6.45 12.59
N ALA A 443 -13.96 -5.88 12.32
CA ALA A 443 -14.79 -6.27 11.17
C ALA A 443 -14.06 -6.06 9.84
N LEU A 444 -13.40 -4.91 9.66
CA LEU A 444 -12.57 -4.63 8.49
C LEU A 444 -11.38 -5.61 8.39
N PHE A 445 -10.65 -5.80 9.49
CA PHE A 445 -9.49 -6.69 9.51
C PHE A 445 -9.86 -8.16 9.23
N SER A 446 -10.97 -8.64 9.79
CA SER A 446 -11.49 -10.00 9.54
C SER A 446 -11.84 -10.18 8.06
N SER A 447 -12.49 -9.20 7.44
CA SER A 447 -12.80 -9.26 6.01
C SER A 447 -11.55 -9.25 5.14
N VAL A 448 -10.55 -8.41 5.44
CA VAL A 448 -9.26 -8.43 4.73
C VAL A 448 -8.56 -9.78 4.88
N SER A 449 -8.61 -10.38 6.07
CA SER A 449 -8.00 -11.68 6.34
C SER A 449 -8.69 -12.84 5.60
N GLU A 450 -10.02 -12.83 5.53
CA GLU A 450 -10.79 -13.82 4.76
C GLU A 450 -10.43 -13.76 3.27
N GLN A 451 -10.45 -12.54 2.71
CA GLN A 451 -10.06 -12.30 1.32
C GLN A 451 -8.62 -12.75 1.03
N TYR A 452 -7.69 -12.40 1.92
CA TYR A 452 -6.29 -12.80 1.81
C TYR A 452 -6.13 -14.33 1.78
N ASN A 453 -6.86 -15.06 2.61
CA ASN A 453 -6.79 -16.52 2.64
C ASN A 453 -7.32 -17.18 1.36
N VAL A 454 -8.33 -16.59 0.71
CA VAL A 454 -8.79 -17.03 -0.61
C VAL A 454 -7.73 -16.79 -1.67
N LEU A 455 -7.09 -15.61 -1.68
CA LEU A 455 -5.98 -15.31 -2.59
C LEU A 455 -4.79 -16.26 -2.35
N LYS A 456 -4.43 -16.52 -1.09
CA LYS A 456 -3.37 -17.48 -0.69
C LYS A 456 -3.69 -18.88 -1.20
N SER A 457 -4.94 -19.32 -1.09
CA SER A 457 -5.39 -20.62 -1.59
C SER A 457 -5.34 -20.71 -3.11
N ALA A 458 -5.69 -19.63 -3.82
CA ALA A 458 -5.63 -19.56 -5.27
C ALA A 458 -4.19 -19.65 -5.79
N ILE A 459 -3.28 -18.86 -5.20
CA ILE A 459 -1.92 -18.63 -5.69
C ILE A 459 -0.96 -19.67 -5.10
N HIS A 460 -0.73 -19.64 -3.78
CA HIS A 460 0.19 -20.57 -3.11
C HIS A 460 -0.39 -21.98 -3.01
N GLY A 461 -1.70 -22.09 -2.78
CA GLY A 461 -2.42 -23.37 -2.79
C GLY A 461 -2.67 -23.93 -4.18
N LYS A 462 -2.35 -23.19 -5.25
CA LYS A 462 -2.49 -23.58 -6.66
C LYS A 462 -3.92 -24.00 -7.05
N GLN A 463 -4.93 -23.51 -6.33
CA GLN A 463 -6.33 -23.83 -6.63
C GLN A 463 -6.88 -22.96 -7.77
N GLY A 464 -6.21 -21.86 -8.11
CA GLY A 464 -6.66 -20.89 -9.10
C GLY A 464 -8.09 -20.40 -8.81
N LEU A 465 -8.92 -20.31 -9.83
CA LEU A 465 -10.32 -19.87 -9.71
C LEU A 465 -11.17 -20.75 -8.77
N LYS A 466 -10.78 -22.01 -8.53
CA LYS A 466 -11.50 -22.94 -7.64
C LYS A 466 -11.40 -22.56 -6.17
N ALA A 467 -10.48 -21.66 -5.80
CA ALA A 467 -10.43 -21.10 -4.44
C ALA A 467 -11.59 -20.15 -4.13
N SER A 468 -12.37 -19.74 -5.14
CA SER A 468 -13.51 -18.84 -4.95
C SER A 468 -14.48 -19.37 -3.90
N THR A 469 -15.04 -18.47 -3.11
CA THR A 469 -16.08 -18.74 -2.11
C THR A 469 -17.38 -18.04 -2.53
N PRO A 470 -18.53 -18.30 -1.86
CA PRO A 470 -19.76 -17.56 -2.14
C PRO A 470 -19.63 -16.03 -1.95
N THR A 471 -18.68 -15.57 -1.14
CA THR A 471 -18.44 -14.16 -0.82
C THR A 471 -17.29 -13.54 -1.61
N ILE A 472 -16.41 -14.36 -2.20
CA ILE A 472 -15.21 -13.92 -2.93
C ILE A 472 -15.12 -14.69 -4.25
N SER A 473 -15.59 -14.05 -5.32
CA SER A 473 -15.51 -14.59 -6.68
C SER A 473 -14.20 -14.16 -7.34
N LEU A 474 -13.32 -15.11 -7.62
CA LEU A 474 -12.05 -14.84 -8.30
C LEU A 474 -12.25 -14.79 -9.82
N SER A 475 -11.49 -13.89 -10.44
CA SER A 475 -11.32 -13.73 -11.88
C SER A 475 -9.84 -13.49 -12.20
N GLN A 476 -9.44 -13.54 -13.46
CA GLN A 476 -8.08 -13.18 -13.87
C GLN A 476 -8.06 -11.74 -14.40
N PRO A 477 -7.00 -10.96 -14.10
CA PRO A 477 -6.91 -9.54 -14.47
C PRO A 477 -6.78 -9.33 -15.99
N ARG A 478 -6.37 -10.35 -16.74
CA ARG A 478 -6.24 -10.38 -18.20
C ARG A 478 -6.52 -11.83 -18.63
N GLU A 479 -7.59 -12.05 -19.37
CA GLU A 479 -7.81 -13.31 -20.11
C GLU A 479 -6.97 -13.34 -21.38
#